data_AF-A0A6I8LRJ7-F1
#
_entry.id   AF-A0A6I8LRJ7-F1
#
_cell.length_a   1.000
_cell.length_b   1.000
_cell.length_c   1.000
_cell.angle_alpha   90.00
_cell.angle_beta   90.00
_cell.angle_gamma   90.00
#
_symmetry.space_group_name_H-M   'P 1'
#
loop_
_entity.id
_entity.type
_entity.pdbx_description
1 polymer ?
#
loop_
_entity_poly.entity_id
_entity_poly.type
_entity_poly.pdbx_seq_one_letter_code
_entity_poly.pdbx_strand_id
1 'polypeptide(L)' 'MTTAPATKTRDPDKWFKSSYSNAGGSCVEVRMTCKNVAIRDSKDSESHSPTISSSPPAWSAFVQVIKTL' A
#
# COMPACT_ATOMS: atom_id res chain seq x y z
N MET A 1 -26.90 6.40 -15.14
CA MET A 1 -26.70 5.16 -14.36
C MET A 1 -25.25 5.16 -13.89
N THR A 2 -25.00 5.68 -12.69
CA THR A 2 -23.62 5.86 -12.18
C THR A 2 -23.34 4.75 -11.17
N THR A 3 -22.57 3.75 -11.59
CA THR A 3 -22.10 2.68 -10.71
C THR A 3 -21.07 3.27 -9.74
N ALA A 4 -21.35 3.20 -8.43
CA ALA A 4 -20.37 3.52 -7.38
C ALA A 4 -19.14 2.59 -7.52
N PRO A 5 -17.91 3.06 -7.26
CA PRO A 5 -16.74 2.21 -7.38
C PRO A 5 -16.82 1.09 -6.34
N ALA A 6 -16.77 -0.16 -6.80
CA ALA A 6 -16.69 -1.32 -5.92
C ALA A 6 -15.46 -1.17 -5.02
N THR A 7 -15.67 -1.16 -3.71
CA THR A 7 -14.61 -1.20 -2.71
C THR A 7 -13.81 -2.48 -2.96
N LYS A 8 -12.58 -2.37 -3.49
CA LYS A 8 -11.68 -3.53 -3.60
C LYS A 8 -11.39 -4.03 -2.20
N THR A 9 -12.06 -5.10 -1.76
CA THR A 9 -11.67 -5.84 -0.56
C THR A 9 -10.28 -6.38 -0.80
N ARG A 10 -9.28 -5.81 -0.11
CA ARG A 10 -7.90 -6.25 -0.20
C ARG A 10 -7.71 -7.40 0.77
N ASP A 11 -7.23 -8.53 0.26
CA ASP A 11 -6.80 -9.65 1.10
C ASP A 11 -5.66 -9.14 2.01
N PRO A 12 -5.84 -9.15 3.34
CA PRO A 12 -4.90 -8.53 4.26
C PRO A 12 -3.52 -9.20 4.25
N ASP A 13 -3.45 -10.45 3.82
CA ASP A 13 -2.20 -11.23 3.80
C ASP A 13 -1.43 -11.12 2.48
N LYS A 14 -1.99 -10.44 1.47
CA LYS A 14 -1.37 -10.30 0.15
C LYS A 14 -0.85 -8.90 -0.13
N TRP A 15 0.25 -8.84 -0.87
CA TRP A 15 0.73 -7.61 -1.48
C TRP A 15 -0.24 -7.16 -2.57
N PHE A 16 -0.54 -5.88 -2.59
CA PHE A 16 -1.27 -5.27 -3.69
C PHE A 16 -0.49 -4.07 -4.22
N LYS A 17 -0.43 -4.00 -5.55
CA LYS A 17 0.23 -2.89 -6.24
C LYS A 17 -0.64 -1.64 -6.19
N SER A 18 -0.01 -0.50 -5.89
CA SER A 18 -0.66 0.80 -5.92
C SER A 18 -1.14 1.12 -7.34
N SER A 19 -2.33 1.72 -7.47
CA SER A 19 -2.86 2.20 -8.76
C SER A 19 -2.03 3.33 -9.36
N TYR A 20 -1.20 4.00 -8.57
CA TYR A 20 -0.27 5.03 -9.01
C TYR A 20 1.06 4.45 -9.54
N SER A 21 1.26 3.13 -9.42
CA SER A 21 2.42 2.44 -9.97
C SER A 21 2.29 2.32 -11.47
N ASN A 22 2.93 3.21 -12.21
CA ASN A 22 3.01 3.17 -13.67
C ASN A 22 4.42 2.74 -14.14
N ALA A 23 4.61 2.63 -15.45
CA ALA A 23 5.90 2.29 -16.06
C ALA A 23 7.00 3.36 -15.82
N GLY A 24 6.64 4.52 -15.26
CA GLY A 24 7.55 5.65 -14.98
C GLY A 24 8.36 5.52 -13.69
N GLY A 25 8.43 4.33 -13.09
CA GLY A 25 9.43 4.03 -12.07
C GLY A 25 9.03 4.25 -10.61
N SER A 26 7.81 4.67 -10.32
CA SER A 26 7.27 4.83 -8.94
C SER A 26 6.42 3.62 -8.53
N CYS A 27 6.97 2.41 -8.67
CA CYS A 27 6.23 1.16 -8.40
C CYS A 27 6.22 0.85 -6.90
N VAL A 28 5.04 0.87 -6.29
CA VAL A 28 4.86 0.59 -4.86
C VAL A 28 3.84 -0.52 -4.64
N GLU A 29 4.22 -1.47 -3.78
CA GLU A 29 3.32 -2.48 -3.23
C GLU A 29 3.12 -2.28 -1.74
N VAL A 30 1.91 -2.60 -1.28
CA VAL A 30 1.54 -2.49 0.13
C VAL A 30 0.84 -3.78 0.57
N ARG A 31 1.09 -4.19 1.81
CA ARG A 31 0.34 -5.24 2.51
C ARG A 31 -0.20 -4.67 3.82
N MET A 32 -1.50 -4.85 4.06
CA MET A 32 -2.19 -4.27 5.23
C MET A 32 -2.90 -5.38 6.01
N THR A 33 -2.40 -5.68 7.20
CA THR A 33 -3.04 -6.60 8.15
C THR A 33 -3.55 -5.82 9.36
N CYS A 34 -4.31 -6.49 10.23
CA CYS A 34 -4.75 -5.89 11.50
C CYS A 34 -3.59 -5.49 12.45
N LYS A 35 -2.37 -6.00 12.21
CA LYS A 35 -1.21 -5.78 13.10
C LYS A 35 -0.09 -4.98 12.45
N ASN A 36 -0.05 -4.91 11.13
CA ASN A 36 1.09 -4.39 10.41
C ASN A 36 0.68 -3.81 9.05
N VAL A 37 1.29 -2.68 8.70
CA VAL A 37 1.31 -2.13 7.35
C VAL A 37 2.75 -2.18 6.85
N ALA A 38 2.97 -2.85 5.73
CA ALA A 38 4.27 -2.95 5.08
C ALA A 38 4.22 -2.35 3.67
N ILE A 39 5.29 -1.64 3.28
CA ILE A 39 5.47 -1.01 1.97
C ILE A 39 6.81 -1.45 1.39
N ARG A 40 6.85 -1.66 0.07
CA ARG A 40 8.06 -2.01 -0.67
C ARG A 40 8.03 -1.51 -2.12
N ASP A 41 9.20 -1.49 -2.75
CA ASP A 41 9.30 -1.28 -4.20
C ASP A 41 8.87 -2.57 -4.93
N SER A 42 7.92 -2.45 -5.86
CA SER A 42 7.38 -3.60 -6.60
C SER A 42 8.34 -4.17 -7.63
N LYS A 43 9.47 -3.50 -7.93
CA LYS A 43 10.45 -3.96 -8.92
C LYS A 43 11.32 -5.10 -8.39
N ASP A 44 11.55 -5.12 -7.07
CA ASP A 44 12.26 -6.23 -6.44
C ASP A 44 11.36 -7.48 -6.42
N SER A 45 11.92 -8.65 -6.13
CA SER A 45 11.10 -9.81 -5.77
C SER A 45 10.65 -9.73 -4.31
N GLU A 46 9.53 -10.37 -3.97
CA GLU A 46 9.07 -10.42 -2.58
C GLU A 46 10.12 -11.00 -1.61
N SER A 47 10.96 -11.91 -2.09
CA SER A 47 12.02 -12.58 -1.31
C SER A 47 13.23 -11.69 -1.02
N HIS A 48 13.44 -10.60 -1.76
CA HIS A 48 14.66 -9.79 -1.70
C HIS A 48 14.41 -8.30 -1.45
N SER A 49 13.17 -7.86 -1.43
CA SER A 49 12.84 -6.45 -1.29
C SER A 49 12.90 -5.98 0.17
N PRO A 50 13.62 -4.89 0.47
CA PRO A 50 13.50 -4.21 1.74
C PRO A 50 12.06 -3.74 1.99
N THR A 51 11.55 -3.96 3.20
CA THR A 51 10.20 -3.54 3.58
C THR A 51 10.25 -2.47 4.66
N ILE A 52 9.48 -1.40 4.46
CA ILE A 52 9.21 -0.41 5.51
C ILE A 52 7.94 -0.87 6.21
N SER A 53 8.02 -1.08 7.52
CA SER A 53 6.92 -1.61 8.33
C SER A 53 6.47 -0.62 9.40
N SER A 54 5.18 -0.58 9.66
CA SER A 54 4.57 0.24 10.72
C SER A 54 3.35 -0.44 11.34
N SER A 55 2.89 0.08 12.47
CA SER A 55 1.59 -0.29 13.01
C SER A 55 0.47 0.43 12.23
N PRO A 56 -0.75 -0.16 12.13
CA PRO A 56 -1.87 0.49 11.44
C PRO A 56 -2.23 1.90 11.99
N PRO A 57 -2.18 2.17 13.31
CA PRO A 57 -2.40 3.53 13.83
C PRO A 57 -1.32 4.51 13.37
N ALA A 58 -0.04 4.12 13.39
CA ALA A 58 1.07 4.98 12.96
C ALA A 58 0.97 5.30 11.47
N TRP A 59 0.63 4.31 10.64
CA TRP A 59 0.40 4.51 9.21
C TRP A 59 -0.73 5.51 8.95
N SER A 60 -1.84 5.37 9.68
CA SER A 60 -3.00 6.26 9.55
C SER A 60 -2.63 7.70 9.90
N ALA A 61 -1.91 7.92 11.00
CA ALA A 61 -1.43 9.23 11.41
C ALA A 61 -0.48 9.85 10.37
N PHE A 62 0.47 9.07 9.84
CA PHE A 62 1.39 9.51 8.79
C PHE A 62 0.64 9.99 7.53
N VAL A 63 -0.32 9.19 7.04
CA VAL A 63 -1.10 9.56 5.85
C VAL A 63 -1.96 10.80 6.09
N GLN A 64 -2.50 10.97 7.30
CA GLN A 64 -3.26 12.18 7.65
C GLN A 64 -2.39 13.44 7.55
N VAL A 65 -1.17 13.40 8.11
CA VAL A 65 -0.23 14.53 8.04
C VAL A 65 0.10 14.87 6.59
N ILE A 66 0.43 13.89 5.76
CA ILE A 66 0.81 14.13 4.35
C ILE A 66 -0.35 14.70 3.54
N LYS A 67 -1.59 14.28 3.78
CA LYS A 67 -2.77 14.79 3.05
C LYS A 67 -3.07 16.27 3.31
N THR A 68 -2.52 16.82 4.39
CA THR A 68 -2.72 18.22 4.78
C THR A 68 -1.55 19.12 4.42
N LEU A 69 -0.49 18.56 3.83
CA LEU A 69 0.62 19.29 3.21
C LEU A 69 0.30 19.57 1.75
#